data_AF-A0A6G4W8J5-F1
#
_entry.id   AF-A0A6G4W8J5-F1
#
_cell.length_a   1.000
_cell.length_b   1.000
_cell.length_c   1.000
_cell.angle_alpha   90.00
_cell.angle_beta   90.00
_cell.angle_gamma   90.00
#
_symmetry.space_group_name_H-M   'P 1'
#
loop_
_entity.id
_entity.type
_entity.pdbx_description
1 polymer ?
#
loop_
_entity_poly.entity_id
_entity_poly.type
_entity_poly.pdbx_seq_one_letter_code
_entity_poly.pdbx_strand_id
1 'polypeptide(L)'
;MKVVDLFCGCGGFSHGMRKAGYNIVGAFDFKPEALAVHAANNPALGPSPMPKWMAHRYRKKREFVHADLGNLLQWVPEISQLKPDVIVGGPPCQPFSPFGRRGGDNDEKSLLSLAFTIITTSVHPRFFIMENVPELQKTETFRKVTELFRNSGYGLTQRVVTTSDYGSPQNRNRLILAGCVGETDGWLNEYLDQTRHEHKPVIRDVLGEGFGPLFFRRGHYAGQRRSFFRTDERCPTITSTTGRGTRSPYVLRPADIRVLRSVGEGITVLGKGPDYVPQAGDTIPARNLPVGGQEELALLASFPANWKWAPEGGRAPTKADVMQMIGNAVPPTLSEAVGESLRLYRIGKMEETPDVPDSIHPLFYEWLRDDKAFDETRIESVRRHGARARALVAPRALSMPEQELKAFDQIVKLRPLIANDPDQAAMREAMYLAYEWSQALEGRPPEGLFSDDFENEPAAEEYSGPPTTRLARLLNASAPA
;
A
#
# COMPACT_ATOMS: atom_id res chain seq x y z
N MET A 1 -2.77 -8.21 10.02
CA MET A 1 -2.52 -8.57 8.60
C MET A 1 -1.03 -8.58 8.32
N LYS A 2 -0.57 -9.53 7.50
CA LYS A 2 0.81 -9.67 7.04
C LYS A 2 1.05 -8.78 5.83
N VAL A 3 2.17 -8.04 5.84
CA VAL A 3 2.56 -7.13 4.77
C VAL A 3 3.92 -7.52 4.21
N VAL A 4 4.04 -7.51 2.89
CA VAL A 4 5.33 -7.53 2.19
C VAL A 4 5.58 -6.16 1.56
N ASP A 5 6.79 -5.63 1.75
CA ASP A 5 7.22 -4.32 1.21
C ASP A 5 8.24 -4.53 0.07
N LEU A 6 7.82 -4.28 -1.16
CA LEU A 6 8.64 -4.39 -2.38
C LEU A 6 9.25 -3.03 -2.73
N PHE A 7 10.51 -3.02 -3.16
CA PHE A 7 11.26 -1.78 -3.40
C PHE A 7 11.32 -0.93 -2.12
N CYS A 8 11.57 -1.59 -0.98
CA CYS A 8 11.36 -1.02 0.34
C CYS A 8 12.33 0.13 0.70
N GLY A 9 13.44 0.25 -0.03
CA GLY A 9 14.49 1.23 0.23
C GLY A 9 14.96 1.16 1.68
N CYS A 10 15.00 2.32 2.34
CA CYS A 10 15.37 2.40 3.75
C CYS A 10 14.24 1.99 4.71
N GLY A 11 13.02 1.70 4.23
CA GLY A 11 11.92 1.20 5.06
C GLY A 11 10.89 2.24 5.51
N GLY A 12 10.76 3.37 4.80
CA GLY A 12 9.74 4.37 5.11
C GLY A 12 8.30 3.81 5.03
N PHE A 13 8.01 3.02 3.99
CA PHE A 13 6.70 2.36 3.82
C PHE A 13 6.46 1.30 4.91
N SER A 14 7.43 0.41 5.14
CA SER A 14 7.39 -0.55 6.26
C SER A 14 7.12 0.11 7.62
N HIS A 15 7.77 1.25 7.90
CA HIS A 15 7.61 1.93 9.18
C HIS A 15 6.19 2.47 9.38
N GLY A 16 5.63 3.15 8.38
CA GLY A 16 4.27 3.68 8.45
C GLY A 16 3.22 2.58 8.57
N MET A 17 3.34 1.52 7.76
CA MET A 17 2.45 0.34 7.86
C MET A 17 2.53 -0.30 9.26
N ARG A 18 3.72 -0.42 9.85
CA ARG A 18 3.86 -0.95 11.22
C ARG A 18 3.19 -0.05 12.25
N LYS A 19 3.30 1.28 12.13
CA LYS A 19 2.61 2.23 13.02
C LYS A 19 1.08 2.10 12.92
N ALA A 20 0.55 1.81 11.73
CA ALA A 20 -0.86 1.51 11.50
C ALA A 20 -1.29 0.10 11.97
N GLY A 21 -0.43 -0.65 12.67
CA GLY A 21 -0.77 -1.95 13.29
C GLY A 21 -0.56 -3.17 12.39
N TYR A 22 0.14 -3.04 11.27
CA TYR A 22 0.42 -4.16 10.37
C TYR A 22 1.71 -4.91 10.73
N ASN A 23 1.74 -6.21 10.40
CA ASN A 23 2.90 -7.07 10.62
C ASN A 23 3.72 -7.17 9.33
N ILE A 24 4.89 -6.54 9.27
CA ILE A 24 5.81 -6.68 8.13
C ILE A 24 6.48 -8.05 8.21
N VAL A 25 6.28 -8.89 7.19
CA VAL A 25 6.81 -10.27 7.14
C VAL A 25 7.95 -10.47 6.14
N GLY A 26 8.19 -9.48 5.28
CA GLY A 26 9.32 -9.44 4.37
C GLY A 26 9.43 -8.10 3.68
N ALA A 27 10.65 -7.63 3.47
CA ALA A 27 10.93 -6.42 2.71
C ALA A 27 12.10 -6.66 1.76
N PHE A 28 11.95 -6.20 0.51
CA PHE A 28 12.81 -6.58 -0.62
C PHE A 28 13.27 -5.34 -1.38
N ASP A 29 14.59 -5.21 -1.59
CA ASP A 29 15.19 -4.13 -2.36
C ASP A 29 16.50 -4.61 -3.01
N PHE A 30 16.94 -3.90 -4.05
CA PHE A 30 18.16 -4.19 -4.76
C PHE A 30 19.42 -3.68 -4.02
N LYS A 31 19.30 -2.62 -3.19
CA LYS A 31 20.45 -1.96 -2.55
C LYS A 31 20.75 -2.52 -1.16
N PRO A 32 21.88 -3.23 -0.95
CA PRO A 32 22.24 -3.78 0.36
C PRO A 32 22.34 -2.72 1.47
N GLU A 33 22.84 -1.52 1.16
CA GLU A 33 22.97 -0.44 2.13
C GLU A 33 21.60 0.07 2.60
N ALA A 34 20.60 0.08 1.72
CA ALA A 34 19.23 0.48 2.06
C ALA A 34 18.57 -0.57 2.95
N LEU A 35 18.77 -1.85 2.64
CA LEU A 35 18.31 -2.97 3.46
C LEU A 35 18.96 -3.01 4.84
N ALA A 36 20.22 -2.61 4.96
CA ALA A 36 20.89 -2.48 6.24
C ALA A 36 20.23 -1.39 7.10
N VAL A 37 19.94 -0.23 6.51
CA VAL A 37 19.20 0.86 7.19
C VAL A 37 17.78 0.40 7.54
N HIS A 38 17.09 -0.32 6.65
CA HIS A 38 15.77 -0.88 6.91
C HIS A 38 15.78 -1.79 8.14
N ALA A 39 16.68 -2.79 8.17
CA ALA A 39 16.77 -3.75 9.26
C ALA A 39 17.07 -3.10 10.61
N ALA A 40 17.95 -2.10 10.64
CA ALA A 40 18.28 -1.38 11.88
C ALA A 40 17.11 -0.61 12.48
N ASN A 41 16.10 -0.27 11.67
CA ASN A 41 14.91 0.48 12.08
C ASN A 41 13.63 -0.39 12.13
N ASN A 42 13.70 -1.65 11.71
CA ASN A 42 12.59 -2.61 11.72
C ASN A 42 13.01 -3.94 12.35
N PRO A 43 13.40 -3.95 13.66
CA PRO A 43 13.99 -5.12 14.31
C PRO A 43 13.04 -6.33 14.41
N ALA A 44 11.74 -6.14 14.23
CA ALA A 44 10.75 -7.22 14.20
C ALA A 44 11.01 -8.24 13.07
N LEU A 45 11.66 -7.82 11.98
CA LEU A 45 12.11 -8.72 10.89
C LEU A 45 13.41 -9.45 11.23
N GLY A 46 14.08 -9.07 12.32
CA GLY A 46 15.39 -9.57 12.70
C GLY A 46 16.54 -8.85 11.97
N PRO A 47 17.75 -9.45 11.93
CA PRO A 47 18.94 -8.81 11.35
C PRO A 47 18.90 -8.73 9.82
N SER A 48 17.84 -9.21 9.20
CA SER A 48 17.61 -9.18 7.76
C SER A 48 16.16 -8.75 7.53
N PRO A 49 15.89 -7.85 6.57
CA PRO A 49 14.52 -7.48 6.21
C PRO A 49 13.79 -8.63 5.49
N MET A 50 14.52 -9.66 5.08
CA MET A 50 14.01 -10.91 4.52
C MET A 50 13.94 -12.03 5.59
N PRO A 51 12.98 -12.97 5.48
CA PRO A 51 12.85 -14.10 6.40
C PRO A 51 14.14 -14.89 6.59
N LYS A 52 14.37 -15.42 7.81
CA LYS A 52 15.61 -16.11 8.20
C LYS A 52 16.02 -17.24 7.24
N TRP A 53 15.08 -18.06 6.79
CA TRP A 53 15.35 -19.19 5.90
C TRP A 53 15.83 -18.72 4.52
N MET A 54 15.30 -17.61 4.02
CA MET A 54 15.67 -16.98 2.77
C MET A 54 17.03 -16.27 2.92
N ALA A 55 17.21 -15.54 4.02
CA ALA A 55 18.48 -14.93 4.37
C ALA A 55 19.62 -15.97 4.42
N HIS A 56 19.38 -17.14 5.03
CA HIS A 56 20.37 -18.23 5.06
C HIS A 56 20.70 -18.77 3.67
N ARG A 57 19.69 -18.94 2.81
CA ARG A 57 19.84 -19.47 1.45
C ARG A 57 20.65 -18.56 0.54
N TYR A 58 20.48 -17.24 0.66
CA TYR A 58 21.06 -16.26 -0.28
C TYR A 58 22.23 -15.47 0.28
N ARG A 59 22.52 -15.53 1.59
CA ARG A 59 23.64 -14.81 2.19
C ARG A 59 24.98 -15.46 1.81
N LYS A 60 25.63 -14.91 0.79
CA LYS A 60 27.05 -15.18 0.50
C LYS A 60 27.91 -14.19 1.29
N LYS A 61 28.73 -14.69 2.23
CA LYS A 61 29.60 -13.86 3.09
C LYS A 61 28.77 -12.87 3.95
N ARG A 62 29.38 -12.04 4.80
CA ARG A 62 28.68 -11.19 5.80
C ARG A 62 27.86 -10.02 5.18
N GLU A 63 27.31 -10.22 3.99
CA GLU A 63 26.54 -9.23 3.22
C GLU A 63 25.02 -9.41 3.44
N PHE A 64 24.25 -8.33 3.28
CA PHE A 64 22.79 -8.42 3.30
C PHE A 64 22.30 -9.07 2.00
N VAL A 65 21.27 -9.91 2.11
CA VAL A 65 20.62 -10.47 0.92
C VAL A 65 19.84 -9.37 0.23
N HIS A 66 20.15 -9.12 -1.04
CA HIS A 66 19.43 -8.18 -1.89
C HIS A 66 18.52 -8.91 -2.88
N ALA A 67 17.49 -8.23 -3.35
CA ALA A 67 16.50 -8.75 -4.28
C ALA A 67 16.45 -7.90 -5.55
N ASP A 68 16.87 -8.50 -6.67
CA ASP A 68 16.55 -7.97 -7.99
C ASP A 68 15.13 -8.40 -8.38
N LEU A 69 14.15 -7.54 -8.07
CA LEU A 69 12.73 -7.79 -8.35
C LEU A 69 12.40 -7.84 -9.85
N GLY A 70 13.35 -7.54 -10.75
CA GLY A 70 13.23 -7.86 -12.17
C GLY A 70 13.34 -9.37 -12.47
N ASN A 71 13.97 -10.15 -11.57
CA ASN A 71 14.03 -11.61 -11.67
C ASN A 71 12.77 -12.26 -11.09
N LEU A 72 11.68 -12.19 -11.86
CA LEU A 72 10.35 -12.67 -11.47
C LEU A 72 10.34 -14.18 -11.12
N LEU A 73 11.08 -15.00 -11.87
CA LEU A 73 11.16 -16.46 -11.65
C LEU A 73 11.76 -16.80 -10.29
N GLN A 74 12.68 -15.96 -9.80
CA GLN A 74 13.25 -16.13 -8.47
C GLN A 74 12.29 -15.61 -7.40
N TRP A 75 11.77 -14.39 -7.53
CA TRP A 75 11.14 -13.71 -6.39
C TRP A 75 9.66 -14.01 -6.21
N VAL A 76 8.92 -14.33 -7.27
CA VAL A 76 7.50 -14.68 -7.14
C VAL A 76 7.30 -15.88 -6.19
N PRO A 77 7.97 -17.04 -6.37
CA PRO A 77 7.79 -18.18 -5.48
C PRO A 77 8.22 -17.90 -4.03
N GLU A 78 9.27 -17.11 -3.85
CA GLU A 78 9.82 -16.75 -2.54
C GLU A 78 8.86 -15.83 -1.77
N ILE A 79 8.25 -14.85 -2.45
CA ILE A 79 7.26 -13.94 -1.86
C ILE A 79 5.93 -14.66 -1.60
N SER A 80 5.49 -15.54 -2.51
CA SER A 80 4.24 -16.32 -2.33
C SER A 80 4.25 -17.18 -1.08
N GLN A 81 5.41 -17.72 -0.68
CA GLN A 81 5.57 -18.50 0.56
C GLN A 81 5.25 -17.68 1.83
N LEU A 82 5.34 -16.36 1.77
CA LEU A 82 5.02 -15.48 2.90
C LEU A 82 3.52 -15.30 3.13
N LYS A 83 2.70 -15.65 2.13
CA LYS A 83 1.24 -15.50 2.14
C LYS A 83 0.81 -14.11 2.64
N PRO A 84 1.28 -13.02 2.01
CA PRO A 84 0.94 -11.67 2.45
C PRO A 84 -0.56 -11.39 2.27
N ASP A 85 -1.14 -10.66 3.23
CA ASP A 85 -2.48 -10.10 3.08
C ASP A 85 -2.46 -8.79 2.28
N VAL A 86 -1.33 -8.07 2.38
CA VAL A 86 -1.07 -6.81 1.68
C VAL A 86 0.33 -6.84 1.05
N ILE A 87 0.44 -6.39 -0.19
CA ILE A 87 1.73 -6.02 -0.78
C ILE A 87 1.79 -4.50 -0.92
N VAL A 88 2.84 -3.88 -0.38
CA VAL A 88 3.11 -2.45 -0.58
C VAL A 88 4.40 -2.25 -1.37
N GLY A 89 4.57 -1.11 -2.03
CA GLY A 89 5.86 -0.79 -2.63
C GLY A 89 5.88 0.52 -3.43
N GLY A 90 7.09 1.05 -3.60
CA GLY A 90 7.36 2.24 -4.41
C GLY A 90 8.35 1.94 -5.53
N PRO A 91 7.95 1.24 -6.62
CA PRO A 91 8.86 0.92 -7.70
C PRO A 91 9.45 2.21 -8.31
N PRO A 92 10.73 2.20 -8.73
CA PRO A 92 11.44 3.40 -9.12
C PRO A 92 10.80 4.09 -10.32
N CYS A 93 10.59 5.40 -10.20
CA CYS A 93 9.96 6.24 -11.23
C CYS A 93 10.94 7.22 -11.91
N GLN A 94 12.23 6.94 -11.82
CA GLN A 94 13.28 7.79 -12.41
C GLN A 94 13.10 8.12 -13.90
N PRO A 95 12.55 7.23 -14.77
CA PRO A 95 12.34 7.57 -16.18
C PRO A 95 11.13 8.47 -16.46
N PHE A 96 10.17 8.56 -15.54
CA PHE A 96 8.93 9.34 -15.71
C PHE A 96 8.86 10.60 -14.85
N SER A 97 9.75 10.73 -13.87
CA SER A 97 9.84 11.93 -13.04
C SER A 97 10.28 13.15 -13.87
N PRO A 98 9.69 14.34 -13.65
CA PRO A 98 10.18 15.59 -14.24
C PRO A 98 11.65 15.90 -13.88
N PHE A 99 12.16 15.25 -12.83
CA PHE A 99 13.47 15.50 -12.24
C PHE A 99 14.53 14.43 -12.61
N GLY A 100 14.19 13.44 -13.45
CA GLY A 100 15.07 12.37 -13.93
C GLY A 100 15.47 12.52 -15.41
N ARG A 101 16.40 11.66 -15.89
CA ARG A 101 16.67 11.52 -17.33
C ARG A 101 15.45 10.86 -17.98
N ARG A 102 14.86 11.51 -18.98
CA ARG A 102 13.66 11.08 -19.71
C ARG A 102 13.94 9.84 -20.55
N GLY A 103 13.90 8.66 -19.94
CA GLY A 103 13.91 7.38 -20.66
C GLY A 103 12.51 6.96 -21.14
N GLY A 104 11.45 7.53 -20.53
CA GLY A 104 10.06 7.24 -20.90
C GLY A 104 9.71 5.75 -20.74
N ASP A 105 8.73 5.27 -21.50
CA ASP A 105 8.28 3.87 -21.45
C ASP A 105 9.36 2.85 -21.92
N ASN A 106 10.45 3.32 -22.55
CA ASN A 106 11.53 2.47 -23.08
C ASN A 106 12.72 2.30 -22.13
N ASP A 107 12.67 2.87 -20.91
CA ASP A 107 13.71 2.67 -19.90
C ASP A 107 13.53 1.32 -19.19
N GLU A 108 14.62 0.59 -18.95
CA GLU A 108 14.59 -0.67 -18.17
C GLU A 108 13.94 -0.48 -16.79
N LYS A 109 14.01 0.71 -16.20
CA LYS A 109 13.37 1.02 -14.91
C LYS A 109 11.86 1.20 -15.00
N SER A 110 11.33 1.50 -16.19
CA SER A 110 9.89 1.52 -16.45
C SER A 110 9.29 0.12 -16.31
N LEU A 111 10.07 -0.92 -16.62
CA LEU A 111 9.70 -2.32 -16.43
C LEU A 111 9.53 -2.70 -14.95
N LEU A 112 10.10 -1.95 -14.00
CA LEU A 112 9.99 -2.30 -12.58
C LEU A 112 8.60 -2.02 -12.00
N SER A 113 7.83 -1.12 -12.60
CA SER A 113 6.40 -0.98 -12.26
C SER A 113 5.61 -2.19 -12.76
N LEU A 114 5.94 -2.72 -13.95
CA LEU A 114 5.36 -3.98 -14.44
C LEU A 114 5.82 -5.17 -13.58
N ALA A 115 7.06 -5.20 -13.13
CA ALA A 115 7.56 -6.24 -12.23
C ALA A 115 6.79 -6.24 -10.90
N PHE A 116 6.56 -5.07 -10.29
CA PHE A 116 5.69 -4.93 -9.12
C PHE A 116 4.31 -5.54 -9.40
N THR A 117 3.69 -5.17 -10.53
CA THR A 117 2.37 -5.68 -10.92
C THR A 117 2.38 -7.19 -11.10
N ILE A 118 3.31 -7.76 -11.86
CA ILE A 118 3.37 -9.21 -12.11
C ILE A 118 3.61 -9.98 -10.83
N ILE A 119 4.49 -9.51 -9.94
CA ILE A 119 4.70 -10.14 -8.63
C ILE A 119 3.39 -10.11 -7.84
N THR A 120 2.74 -8.95 -7.77
CA THR A 120 1.52 -8.76 -6.97
C THR A 120 0.35 -9.57 -7.51
N THR A 121 0.14 -9.62 -8.82
CA THR A 121 -0.94 -10.43 -9.42
C THR A 121 -0.66 -11.92 -9.32
N SER A 122 0.61 -12.35 -9.34
CA SER A 122 0.99 -13.76 -9.16
C SER A 122 0.86 -14.23 -7.71
N VAL A 123 1.23 -13.38 -6.75
CA VAL A 123 1.10 -13.67 -5.30
C VAL A 123 -0.36 -13.52 -4.84
N HIS A 124 -1.11 -12.64 -5.51
CA HIS A 124 -2.53 -12.36 -5.31
C HIS A 124 -2.94 -12.07 -3.84
N PRO A 125 -2.33 -11.07 -3.18
CA PRO A 125 -2.78 -10.63 -1.86
C PRO A 125 -4.20 -10.06 -1.90
N ARG A 126 -4.88 -9.96 -0.75
CA ARG A 126 -6.20 -9.32 -0.69
C ARG A 126 -6.12 -7.84 -1.08
N PHE A 127 -5.03 -7.18 -0.68
CA PHE A 127 -4.79 -5.78 -0.96
C PHE A 127 -3.41 -5.54 -1.56
N PHE A 128 -3.28 -4.50 -2.35
CA PHE A 128 -1.97 -3.92 -2.64
C PHE A 128 -1.99 -2.41 -2.61
N ILE A 129 -0.83 -1.80 -2.38
CA ILE A 129 -0.64 -0.36 -2.40
C ILE A 129 0.67 -0.03 -3.11
N MET A 130 0.56 0.58 -4.27
CA MET A 130 1.69 1.09 -5.04
C MET A 130 1.78 2.61 -4.89
N GLU A 131 2.90 3.10 -4.36
CA GLU A 131 3.23 4.52 -4.38
C GLU A 131 4.02 4.86 -5.64
N ASN A 132 3.71 6.01 -6.23
CA ASN A 132 4.49 6.53 -7.34
C ASN A 132 4.39 8.06 -7.48
N VAL A 133 5.08 8.63 -8.47
CA VAL A 133 4.89 10.05 -8.84
C VAL A 133 3.61 10.23 -9.68
N PRO A 134 2.94 11.38 -9.62
CA PRO A 134 1.71 11.65 -10.38
C PRO A 134 1.89 11.50 -11.91
N GLU A 135 3.09 11.79 -12.43
CA GLU A 135 3.38 11.71 -13.86
C GLU A 135 3.24 10.30 -14.44
N LEU A 136 3.32 9.25 -13.60
CA LEU A 136 3.10 7.87 -14.04
C LEU A 136 1.73 7.71 -14.72
N GLN A 137 0.70 8.43 -14.27
CA GLN A 137 -0.66 8.32 -14.82
C GLN A 137 -0.76 8.66 -16.32
N LYS A 138 0.25 9.36 -16.87
CA LYS A 138 0.29 9.78 -18.28
C LYS A 138 1.00 8.79 -19.19
N THR A 139 1.49 7.68 -18.65
CA THR A 139 2.34 6.71 -19.35
C THR A 139 1.55 5.52 -19.89
N GLU A 140 2.07 4.87 -20.93
CA GLU A 140 1.48 3.62 -21.42
C GLU A 140 1.71 2.48 -20.42
N THR A 141 2.82 2.53 -19.69
CA THR A 141 3.11 1.63 -18.57
C THR A 141 1.97 1.61 -17.54
N PHE A 142 1.42 2.77 -17.18
CA PHE A 142 0.32 2.86 -16.22
C PHE A 142 -0.97 2.25 -16.73
N ARG A 143 -1.29 2.41 -18.02
CA ARG A 143 -2.44 1.73 -18.64
C ARG A 143 -2.32 0.22 -18.47
N LYS A 144 -1.18 -0.36 -18.87
CA LYS A 144 -0.90 -1.80 -18.74
C LYS A 144 -0.97 -2.28 -17.28
N VAL A 145 -0.39 -1.53 -16.35
CA VAL A 145 -0.43 -1.83 -14.91
C VAL A 145 -1.87 -1.91 -14.41
N THR A 146 -2.70 -0.90 -14.70
CA THR A 146 -4.10 -0.87 -14.23
C THR A 146 -4.96 -1.94 -14.88
N GLU A 147 -4.76 -2.23 -16.17
CA GLU A 147 -5.45 -3.30 -16.88
C GLU A 147 -5.12 -4.68 -16.30
N LEU A 148 -3.84 -4.97 -16.06
CA LEU A 148 -3.41 -6.24 -15.45
C LEU A 148 -4.03 -6.46 -14.06
N PHE A 149 -4.09 -5.42 -13.23
CA PHE A 149 -4.74 -5.54 -11.93
C PHE A 149 -6.25 -5.75 -12.03
N ARG A 150 -6.95 -5.01 -12.91
CA ARG A 150 -8.40 -5.23 -13.12
C ARG A 150 -8.70 -6.62 -13.66
N ASN A 151 -7.92 -7.09 -14.63
CA ASN A 151 -8.03 -8.45 -15.17
C ASN A 151 -7.71 -9.54 -14.14
N SER A 152 -7.01 -9.17 -13.05
CA SER A 152 -6.74 -10.04 -11.90
C SER A 152 -7.76 -9.87 -10.76
N GLY A 153 -8.91 -9.21 -11.02
CA GLY A 153 -10.02 -9.11 -10.07
C GLY A 153 -9.91 -8.01 -9.01
N TYR A 154 -9.01 -7.03 -9.18
CA TYR A 154 -8.88 -5.91 -8.24
C TYR A 154 -9.72 -4.70 -8.66
N GLY A 155 -10.51 -4.17 -7.72
CA GLY A 155 -11.02 -2.79 -7.78
C GLY A 155 -9.93 -1.80 -7.41
N LEU A 156 -9.78 -0.73 -8.19
CA LEU A 156 -8.66 0.20 -8.09
C LEU A 156 -9.05 1.56 -7.55
N THR A 157 -8.35 2.01 -6.51
CA THR A 157 -8.32 3.42 -6.12
C THR A 157 -7.06 4.08 -6.70
N GLN A 158 -7.24 5.15 -7.46
CA GLN A 158 -6.17 5.91 -8.10
C GLN A 158 -6.23 7.37 -7.63
N ARG A 159 -5.39 7.75 -6.66
CA ARG A 159 -5.49 9.08 -6.05
C ARG A 159 -4.14 9.78 -5.97
N VAL A 160 -4.09 11.02 -6.46
CA VAL A 160 -2.95 11.91 -6.19
C VAL A 160 -3.18 12.63 -4.87
N VAL A 161 -2.22 12.51 -3.97
CA VAL A 161 -2.26 13.06 -2.62
C VAL A 161 -1.05 13.96 -2.36
N THR A 162 -1.22 14.99 -1.54
CA THR A 162 -0.10 15.81 -1.06
C THR A 162 0.31 15.31 0.32
N THR A 163 1.59 15.00 0.53
CA THR A 163 2.07 14.45 1.80
C THR A 163 1.79 15.36 3.02
N SER A 164 1.66 16.67 2.81
CA SER A 164 1.31 17.62 3.87
C SER A 164 -0.12 17.51 4.37
N ASP A 165 -1.01 16.88 3.60
CA ASP A 165 -2.35 16.50 4.08
C ASP A 165 -2.29 15.32 5.07
N TYR A 166 -1.14 14.64 5.20
CA TYR A 166 -0.95 13.44 6.03
C TYR A 166 0.23 13.60 6.99
N GLY A 167 0.33 14.77 7.62
CA GLY A 167 1.29 15.04 8.69
C GLY A 167 2.76 15.17 8.27
N SER A 168 3.10 15.13 6.97
CA SER A 168 4.45 15.45 6.52
C SER A 168 4.64 16.98 6.45
N PRO A 169 5.77 17.56 6.88
CA PRO A 169 6.01 18.99 6.73
C PRO A 169 6.31 19.40 5.27
N GLN A 170 6.12 18.48 4.32
CA GLN A 170 6.55 18.62 2.93
C GLN A 170 5.37 18.71 1.97
N ASN A 171 5.48 19.60 0.98
CA ASN A 171 4.64 19.58 -0.22
C ASN A 171 5.28 18.65 -1.26
N ARG A 172 4.87 17.38 -1.22
CA ARG A 172 5.28 16.33 -2.16
C ARG A 172 4.04 15.57 -2.62
N ASN A 173 3.72 15.71 -3.90
CA ASN A 173 2.56 15.04 -4.49
C ASN A 173 2.94 13.62 -4.88
N ARG A 174 2.08 12.64 -4.55
CA ARG A 174 2.27 11.22 -4.86
C ARG A 174 0.99 10.59 -5.35
N LEU A 175 1.13 9.69 -6.30
CA LEU A 175 0.08 8.78 -6.72
C LEU A 175 0.05 7.60 -5.75
N ILE A 176 -1.12 7.34 -5.19
CA ILE A 176 -1.46 6.10 -4.50
C ILE A 176 -2.35 5.30 -5.45
N LEU A 177 -1.86 4.16 -5.90
CA LEU A 177 -2.64 3.14 -6.59
C LEU A 177 -2.87 2.00 -5.60
N ALA A 178 -4.09 1.88 -5.09
CA ALA A 178 -4.47 0.81 -4.17
C ALA A 178 -5.46 -0.14 -4.84
N GLY A 179 -5.30 -1.44 -4.63
CA GLY A 179 -6.22 -2.46 -5.12
C GLY A 179 -6.78 -3.33 -4.01
N CYS A 180 -8.04 -3.73 -4.13
CA CYS A 180 -8.67 -4.75 -3.30
C CYS A 180 -9.38 -5.76 -4.20
N VAL A 181 -9.15 -7.05 -3.95
CA VAL A 181 -9.83 -8.13 -4.68
C VAL A 181 -11.33 -8.05 -4.44
N GLY A 182 -12.13 -8.12 -5.52
CA GLY A 182 -13.59 -8.15 -5.47
C GLY A 182 -14.27 -6.81 -5.18
N GLU A 183 -13.52 -5.71 -5.06
CA GLU A 183 -14.06 -4.37 -4.88
C GLU A 183 -14.25 -3.62 -6.20
N THR A 184 -14.96 -2.49 -6.14
CA THR A 184 -15.10 -1.57 -7.27
C THR A 184 -14.04 -0.47 -7.25
N ASP A 185 -13.86 0.23 -8.37
CA ASP A 185 -12.91 1.34 -8.45
C ASP A 185 -13.30 2.46 -7.46
N GLY A 186 -12.30 3.00 -6.75
CA GLY A 186 -12.47 4.10 -5.79
C GLY A 186 -12.81 3.69 -4.35
N TRP A 187 -12.83 2.41 -4.01
CA TRP A 187 -13.17 1.86 -2.69
C TRP A 187 -12.42 2.46 -1.47
N LEU A 188 -11.23 3.04 -1.66
CA LEU A 188 -10.40 3.61 -0.58
C LEU A 188 -10.49 5.16 -0.53
N ASN A 189 -11.21 5.81 -1.44
CA ASN A 189 -11.18 7.27 -1.58
C ASN A 189 -11.63 8.02 -0.31
N GLU A 190 -12.75 7.63 0.27
CA GLU A 190 -13.31 8.29 1.46
C GLU A 190 -12.43 8.07 2.69
N TYR A 191 -11.88 6.87 2.85
CA TYR A 191 -10.97 6.53 3.95
C TYR A 191 -9.65 7.31 3.86
N LEU A 192 -9.14 7.55 2.66
CA LEU A 192 -8.00 8.46 2.46
C LEU A 192 -8.34 9.91 2.85
N ASP A 193 -9.58 10.35 2.68
CA ASP A 193 -9.99 11.68 3.10
C ASP A 193 -10.14 11.79 4.62
N GLN A 194 -10.62 10.73 5.28
CA GLN A 194 -10.76 10.66 6.75
C GLN A 194 -9.42 10.65 7.49
N THR A 195 -8.35 10.15 6.87
CA THR A 195 -7.01 10.11 7.49
C THR A 195 -6.17 11.36 7.25
N ARG A 196 -6.76 12.39 6.64
CA ARG A 196 -6.10 13.69 6.49
C ARG A 196 -5.98 14.40 7.83
N HIS A 197 -4.84 15.04 8.04
CA HIS A 197 -4.61 15.88 9.20
C HIS A 197 -5.24 17.26 8.97
N GLU A 198 -5.94 17.77 9.99
CA GLU A 198 -6.44 19.15 9.99
C GLU A 198 -5.28 20.15 9.96
N HIS A 199 -4.28 19.95 10.82
CA HIS A 199 -3.06 20.76 10.83
C HIS A 199 -2.02 20.20 9.85
N LYS A 200 -1.54 21.06 8.96
CA LYS A 200 -0.50 20.72 7.97
C LYS A 200 0.83 21.28 8.45
N PRO A 201 1.76 20.44 8.94
CA PRO A 201 2.95 20.93 9.60
C PRO A 201 3.85 21.74 8.68
N VAL A 202 4.55 22.70 9.25
CA VAL A 202 5.54 23.53 8.57
C VAL A 202 6.96 23.14 8.99
N ILE A 203 7.99 23.73 8.37
CA ILE A 203 9.38 23.43 8.70
C ILE A 203 9.68 23.66 10.19
N ARG A 204 9.15 24.76 10.76
CA ARG A 204 9.32 25.14 12.16
C ARG A 204 8.75 24.11 13.14
N ASP A 205 7.61 23.48 12.80
CA ASP A 205 6.98 22.46 13.65
C ASP A 205 7.90 21.24 13.84
N VAL A 206 8.83 21.02 12.90
CA VAL A 206 9.70 19.83 12.87
C VAL A 206 11.13 20.14 13.29
N LEU A 207 11.69 21.26 12.84
CA LEU A 207 13.07 21.65 13.19
C LEU A 207 13.16 22.53 14.45
N GLY A 208 12.02 23.00 14.95
CA GLY A 208 11.92 23.85 16.14
C GLY A 208 12.31 25.31 15.88
N GLU A 209 12.04 26.14 16.88
CA GLU A 209 12.32 27.60 16.86
C GLU A 209 13.81 27.92 16.72
N GLY A 210 14.68 27.02 17.18
CA GLY A 210 16.14 27.20 17.18
C GLY A 210 16.80 27.13 15.80
N PHE A 211 16.12 26.60 14.77
CA PHE A 211 16.67 26.50 13.42
C PHE A 211 16.76 27.86 12.70
N GLY A 212 15.97 28.84 13.14
CA GLY A 212 15.92 30.17 12.55
C GLY A 212 14.77 30.38 11.55
N PRO A 213 14.68 31.56 10.92
CA PRO A 213 13.51 31.97 10.14
C PRO A 213 13.51 31.45 8.69
N LEU A 214 14.64 30.91 8.19
CA LEU A 214 14.81 30.54 6.79
C LEU A 214 15.39 29.13 6.63
N PHE A 215 14.84 28.40 5.66
CA PHE A 215 15.33 27.12 5.17
C PHE A 215 15.78 27.26 3.72
N PHE A 216 17.02 26.85 3.44
CA PHE A 216 17.57 26.85 2.09
C PHE A 216 17.54 25.45 1.48
N ARG A 217 16.86 25.33 0.34
CA ARG A 217 16.88 24.13 -0.51
C ARG A 217 17.69 24.42 -1.76
N ARG A 218 18.79 23.69 -1.94
CA ARG A 218 19.55 23.73 -3.19
C ARG A 218 18.77 23.04 -4.31
N GLY A 219 18.33 23.80 -5.31
CA GLY A 219 17.62 23.29 -6.48
C GLY A 219 18.49 23.24 -7.74
N HIS A 220 18.43 22.13 -8.48
CA HIS A 220 18.74 22.10 -9.91
C HIS A 220 17.46 22.43 -10.69
N TYR A 221 17.11 23.72 -10.79
CA TYR A 221 16.02 24.14 -11.65
C TYR A 221 16.49 25.26 -12.56
N ALA A 222 16.76 24.91 -13.81
CA ALA A 222 16.65 25.85 -14.90
C ALA A 222 15.17 26.26 -15.02
N GLY A 223 14.74 27.27 -14.26
CA GLY A 223 13.44 27.93 -14.46
C GLY A 223 12.56 28.19 -13.22
N GLN A 224 12.72 27.50 -12.09
CA GLN A 224 11.96 27.81 -10.86
C GLN A 224 12.80 28.61 -9.86
N ARG A 225 12.35 29.84 -9.58
CA ARG A 225 13.12 30.97 -9.01
C ARG A 225 13.28 30.99 -7.48
N ARG A 226 12.82 29.98 -6.72
CA ARG A 226 12.79 30.03 -5.24
C ARG A 226 13.57 28.90 -4.57
N SER A 227 14.69 29.25 -3.95
CA SER A 227 15.56 28.33 -3.18
C SER A 227 15.46 28.55 -1.66
N PHE A 228 14.69 29.54 -1.23
CA PHE A 228 14.47 29.87 0.18
C PHE A 228 13.02 29.79 0.57
N PHE A 229 12.80 29.19 1.71
CA PHE A 229 11.51 28.98 2.32
C PHE A 229 11.57 29.57 3.72
N ARG A 230 10.53 30.25 4.14
CA ARG A 230 10.41 30.64 5.53
C ARG A 230 10.11 29.40 6.35
N THR A 231 10.56 29.36 7.60
CA THR A 231 10.29 28.19 8.45
C THR A 231 8.82 28.06 8.86
N ASP A 232 8.04 29.13 8.73
CA ASP A 232 6.56 29.11 8.84
C ASP A 232 5.87 28.59 7.56
N GLU A 233 6.62 28.15 6.55
CA GLU A 233 6.09 27.50 5.35
C GLU A 233 6.39 26.00 5.33
N ARG A 234 5.67 25.27 4.49
CA ARG A 234 5.93 23.86 4.21
C ARG A 234 7.21 23.69 3.41
N CYS A 235 7.93 22.61 3.73
CA CYS A 235 9.13 22.21 3.02
C CYS A 235 8.80 21.85 1.56
N PRO A 236 9.56 22.35 0.57
CA PRO A 236 9.54 21.80 -0.79
C PRO A 236 9.99 20.33 -0.82
N THR A 237 9.74 19.64 -1.93
CA THR A 237 10.12 18.22 -2.08
C THR A 237 11.63 17.98 -1.87
N ILE A 238 11.99 17.12 -0.92
CA ILE A 238 13.38 16.70 -0.69
C ILE A 238 13.77 15.62 -1.69
N THR A 239 14.95 15.76 -2.28
CA THR A 239 15.52 14.87 -3.31
C THR A 239 16.93 14.44 -2.92
N SER A 240 17.48 13.46 -3.64
CA SER A 240 18.87 12.98 -3.48
C SER A 240 19.96 14.05 -3.71
N THR A 241 19.59 15.18 -4.31
CA THR A 241 20.48 16.33 -4.56
C THR A 241 20.34 17.45 -3.55
N THR A 242 19.29 17.44 -2.72
CA THR A 242 18.96 18.53 -1.80
C THR A 242 20.08 18.81 -0.77
N GLY A 243 20.75 17.76 -0.28
CA GLY A 243 21.84 17.84 0.70
C GLY A 243 23.27 17.82 0.12
N ARG A 244 23.46 17.98 -1.21
CA ARG A 244 24.80 17.96 -1.81
C ARG A 244 25.52 19.31 -1.64
N GLY A 245 26.53 19.36 -0.79
CA GLY A 245 27.37 20.53 -0.50
C GLY A 245 27.91 20.47 0.93
N THR A 246 29.13 20.98 1.18
CA THR A 246 29.85 20.89 2.46
C THR A 246 29.19 21.65 3.63
N ARG A 247 29.43 21.16 4.86
CA ARG A 247 29.05 21.73 6.18
C ARG A 247 29.18 23.25 6.24
N SER A 248 28.28 23.92 6.96
CA SER A 248 28.46 25.28 7.46
C SER A 248 28.56 25.30 9.00
N PRO A 249 29.55 25.99 9.59
CA PRO A 249 29.62 26.27 11.03
C PRO A 249 28.94 27.61 11.42
N TYR A 250 27.97 28.12 10.66
CA TYR A 250 27.40 29.47 10.84
C TYR A 250 26.21 29.55 11.81
N VAL A 251 26.12 30.66 12.55
CA VAL A 251 25.04 31.02 13.49
C VAL A 251 24.29 32.26 12.97
N LEU A 252 23.02 32.11 12.60
CA LEU A 252 22.12 33.20 12.16
C LEU A 252 21.74 34.13 13.33
N ARG A 253 21.56 35.43 13.05
CA ARG A 253 21.36 36.50 14.06
C ARG A 253 20.09 37.33 13.78
N PRO A 254 19.62 38.14 14.76
CA PRO A 254 18.23 38.62 14.84
C PRO A 254 17.68 39.51 13.71
N ALA A 255 18.45 39.88 12.69
CA ALA A 255 18.04 40.80 11.61
C ALA A 255 17.86 40.12 10.24
N ASP A 256 18.01 38.79 10.15
CA ASP A 256 18.17 38.04 8.89
C ASP A 256 16.87 37.86 8.05
N ILE A 257 15.88 38.75 8.20
CA ILE A 257 14.67 38.78 7.38
C ILE A 257 14.70 39.97 6.40
N ARG A 258 14.73 39.67 5.10
CA ARG A 258 13.73 40.03 4.07
C ARG A 258 14.22 39.54 2.67
N VAL A 259 13.25 39.34 1.77
CA VAL A 259 13.28 38.61 0.47
C VAL A 259 14.68 38.34 -0.10
N LEU A 260 15.06 37.06 -0.25
CA LEU A 260 16.30 36.69 -0.92
C LEU A 260 16.07 36.52 -2.43
N ARG A 261 16.69 37.36 -3.27
CA ARG A 261 16.78 37.12 -4.72
C ARG A 261 18.09 36.41 -5.03
N SER A 262 18.00 35.34 -5.83
CA SER A 262 19.17 34.65 -6.37
C SER A 262 19.69 35.46 -7.57
N VAL A 263 20.95 35.91 -7.52
CA VAL A 263 21.63 36.58 -8.64
C VAL A 263 23.06 36.02 -8.74
N GLY A 264 23.34 35.22 -9.78
CA GLY A 264 24.66 34.58 -9.95
C GLY A 264 24.98 33.50 -8.89
N GLU A 265 26.26 33.35 -8.51
CA GLU A 265 26.73 32.41 -7.46
C GLU A 265 26.42 32.87 -6.02
N GLY A 266 25.76 34.02 -5.86
CA GLY A 266 25.45 34.66 -4.59
C GLY A 266 23.95 34.89 -4.38
N ILE A 267 23.60 35.20 -3.14
CA ILE A 267 22.23 35.44 -2.71
C ILE A 267 22.14 36.78 -2.01
N THR A 268 21.27 37.65 -2.51
CA THR A 268 21.09 38.99 -1.99
C THR A 268 20.08 39.04 -0.85
N VAL A 269 20.49 39.56 0.31
CA VAL A 269 19.67 39.88 1.49
C VAL A 269 18.92 41.19 1.27
N LEU A 270 17.67 41.14 0.78
CA LEU A 270 16.89 42.37 0.52
C LEU A 270 16.25 42.86 1.81
N GLY A 271 16.90 43.74 2.56
CA GLY A 271 16.36 44.34 3.78
C GLY A 271 15.27 45.41 3.58
N LYS A 272 14.98 45.89 2.36
CA LYS A 272 14.26 47.17 2.17
C LYS A 272 13.21 47.18 1.06
N GLY A 273 12.17 46.36 1.16
CA GLY A 273 10.97 46.52 0.32
C GLY A 273 11.19 46.20 -1.18
N PRO A 274 10.13 46.29 -2.00
CA PRO A 274 10.14 45.83 -3.39
C PRO A 274 11.04 46.65 -4.34
N ASP A 275 11.39 47.88 -3.96
CA ASP A 275 12.13 48.83 -4.82
C ASP A 275 13.64 48.93 -4.49
N TYR A 276 14.15 48.03 -3.64
CA TYR A 276 15.55 48.04 -3.23
C TYR A 276 16.50 47.55 -4.33
N VAL A 277 17.55 48.33 -4.60
CA VAL A 277 18.66 47.96 -5.49
C VAL A 277 19.80 47.35 -4.65
N PRO A 278 20.19 46.09 -4.89
CA PRO A 278 21.26 45.40 -4.15
C PRO A 278 22.63 46.10 -4.25
N GLN A 279 23.35 46.19 -3.14
CA GLN A 279 24.74 46.66 -3.08
C GLN A 279 25.73 45.48 -2.88
N ALA A 280 27.02 45.72 -3.13
CA ALA A 280 28.07 44.69 -3.11
C ALA A 280 28.26 43.98 -1.75
N GLY A 281 27.75 44.54 -0.65
CA GLY A 281 27.74 43.92 0.68
C GLY A 281 26.46 43.14 1.03
N ASP A 282 25.40 43.26 0.23
CA ASP A 282 24.11 42.62 0.50
C ASP A 282 24.07 41.16 0.05
N THR A 283 25.14 40.68 -0.60
CA THR A 283 25.15 39.36 -1.24
C THR A 283 26.02 38.39 -0.46
N ILE A 284 25.42 37.29 0.02
CA ILE A 284 26.13 36.18 0.66
C ILE A 284 26.41 35.11 -0.41
N PRO A 285 27.66 34.60 -0.54
CA PRO A 285 27.93 33.49 -1.44
C PRO A 285 27.05 32.28 -1.12
N ALA A 286 26.44 31.64 -2.13
CA ALA A 286 25.48 30.56 -1.90
C ALA A 286 26.09 29.36 -1.13
N ARG A 287 27.42 29.18 -1.24
CA ARG A 287 28.21 28.19 -0.49
C ARG A 287 28.25 28.41 1.03
N ASN A 288 27.94 29.61 1.50
CA ASN A 288 27.99 29.98 2.92
C ASN A 288 26.62 29.89 3.61
N LEU A 289 25.58 29.45 2.89
CA LEU A 289 24.22 29.36 3.42
C LEU A 289 24.00 28.07 4.20
N PRO A 290 23.19 28.09 5.28
CA PRO A 290 22.84 26.89 6.01
C PRO A 290 21.97 26.00 5.13
N VAL A 291 22.51 24.84 4.73
CA VAL A 291 21.73 23.75 4.15
C VAL A 291 21.33 22.83 5.29
N GLY A 292 20.09 22.34 5.28
CA GLY A 292 19.66 21.33 6.24
C GLY A 292 20.62 20.13 6.22
N GLY A 293 21.09 19.73 7.41
CA GLY A 293 21.83 18.49 7.62
C GLY A 293 20.99 17.27 7.25
N GLN A 294 21.64 16.11 7.10
CA GLN A 294 20.94 14.88 6.70
C GLN A 294 19.85 14.49 7.71
N GLU A 295 20.08 14.73 9.00
CA GLU A 295 19.11 14.48 10.07
C GLU A 295 17.89 15.40 9.94
N GLU A 296 18.10 16.69 9.71
CA GLU A 296 17.02 17.68 9.50
C GLU A 296 16.22 17.36 8.23
N LEU A 297 16.89 16.98 7.15
CA LEU A 297 16.24 16.57 5.91
C LEU A 297 15.48 15.24 6.07
N ALA A 298 15.96 14.33 6.91
CA ALA A 298 15.24 13.10 7.26
C ALA A 298 13.98 13.41 8.06
N LEU A 299 14.07 14.29 9.06
CA LEU A 299 12.92 14.77 9.84
C LEU A 299 11.87 15.44 8.93
N LEU A 300 12.32 16.31 8.02
CA LEU A 300 11.44 16.95 7.03
C LEU A 300 10.87 15.99 5.98
N ALA A 301 11.45 14.80 5.82
CA ALA A 301 10.90 13.68 5.07
C ALA A 301 10.05 12.73 5.94
N SER A 302 9.72 13.15 7.16
CA SER A 302 8.94 12.48 8.20
C SER A 302 9.54 11.19 8.77
N PHE A 303 10.85 11.00 8.66
CA PHE A 303 11.55 9.98 9.45
C PHE A 303 11.65 10.37 10.93
N PRO A 304 11.53 9.42 11.86
CA PRO A 304 11.78 9.66 13.29
C PRO A 304 13.19 10.19 13.57
N ALA A 305 13.34 11.02 14.61
CA ALA A 305 14.64 11.55 15.04
C ALA A 305 15.66 10.46 15.42
N ASN A 306 15.19 9.32 15.90
CA ASN A 306 16.02 8.18 16.28
C ASN A 306 16.27 7.19 15.12
N TRP A 307 15.99 7.59 13.87
CA TRP A 307 16.23 6.73 12.71
C TRP A 307 17.71 6.47 12.49
N LYS A 308 18.09 5.19 12.47
CA LYS A 308 19.48 4.75 12.36
C LYS A 308 19.91 4.72 10.90
N TRP A 309 20.65 5.74 10.45
CA TRP A 309 21.20 5.82 9.09
C TRP A 309 22.53 5.10 8.91
N ALA A 310 23.24 4.78 9.99
CA ALA A 310 24.52 4.07 9.98
C ALA A 310 24.39 2.76 10.78
N PRO A 311 23.88 1.68 10.16
CA PRO A 311 23.69 0.39 10.83
C PRO A 311 25.03 -0.32 11.10
N GLU A 312 25.06 -1.15 12.15
CA GLU A 312 26.21 -1.96 12.49
C GLU A 312 26.30 -3.21 11.59
N GLY A 313 27.46 -3.41 10.94
CA GLY A 313 27.71 -4.55 10.05
C GLY A 313 27.41 -4.26 8.58
N GLY A 314 28.33 -4.65 7.69
CA GLY A 314 28.27 -4.36 6.25
C GLY A 314 28.95 -3.04 5.85
N ARG A 315 28.80 -2.64 4.58
CA ARG A 315 29.30 -1.35 4.09
C ARG A 315 28.39 -0.24 4.60
N ALA A 316 28.91 0.67 5.42
CA ALA A 316 28.16 1.83 5.87
C ALA A 316 27.75 2.71 4.65
N PRO A 317 26.49 3.18 4.59
CA PRO A 317 26.04 4.05 3.51
C PRO A 317 26.82 5.36 3.54
N THR A 318 27.20 5.84 2.36
CA THR A 318 27.79 7.17 2.22
C THR A 318 26.73 8.25 2.46
N LYS A 319 27.16 9.51 2.62
CA LYS A 319 26.21 10.64 2.69
C LYS A 319 25.30 10.73 1.46
N ALA A 320 25.85 10.38 0.29
CA ALA A 320 25.07 10.37 -0.95
C ALA A 320 24.02 9.26 -0.95
N ASP A 321 24.36 8.07 -0.43
CA ASP A 321 23.42 6.95 -0.31
C ASP A 321 22.27 7.31 0.62
N VAL A 322 22.56 7.87 1.79
CA VAL A 322 21.53 8.33 2.75
C VAL A 322 20.61 9.39 2.12
N MET A 323 21.17 10.38 1.42
CA MET A 323 20.34 11.38 0.74
C MET A 323 19.47 10.78 -0.36
N GLN A 324 19.97 9.77 -1.07
CA GLN A 324 19.19 9.03 -2.05
C GLN A 324 18.05 8.24 -1.40
N MET A 325 18.31 7.59 -0.26
CA MET A 325 17.28 6.91 0.53
C MET A 325 16.18 7.89 0.99
N ILE A 326 16.55 9.02 1.58
CA ILE A 326 15.61 10.07 2.02
C ILE A 326 14.77 10.58 0.85
N GLY A 327 15.42 10.92 -0.28
CA GLY A 327 14.74 11.49 -1.44
C GLY A 327 13.75 10.51 -2.10
N ASN A 328 14.10 9.23 -2.15
CA ASN A 328 13.30 8.20 -2.82
C ASN A 328 12.22 7.59 -1.92
N ALA A 329 12.36 7.65 -0.60
CA ALA A 329 11.43 7.00 0.31
C ALA A 329 9.99 7.53 0.19
N VAL A 330 9.04 6.63 0.46
CA VAL A 330 7.68 7.01 0.85
C VAL A 330 7.76 7.64 2.24
N PRO A 331 7.27 8.88 2.44
CA PRO A 331 7.27 9.51 3.76
C PRO A 331 6.51 8.63 4.78
N PRO A 332 7.12 8.30 5.95
CA PRO A 332 6.51 7.38 6.91
C PRO A 332 5.10 7.79 7.37
N THR A 333 4.85 9.09 7.53
CA THR A 333 3.52 9.60 7.92
C THR A 333 2.46 9.38 6.85
N LEU A 334 2.81 9.53 5.56
CA LEU A 334 1.89 9.20 4.46
C LEU A 334 1.60 7.68 4.46
N SER A 335 2.64 6.87 4.64
CA SER A 335 2.46 5.41 4.72
C SER A 335 1.58 4.99 5.89
N GLU A 336 1.71 5.62 7.05
CA GLU A 336 0.87 5.38 8.22
C GLU A 336 -0.59 5.73 7.93
N ALA A 337 -0.86 6.90 7.35
CA ALA A 337 -2.22 7.31 7.00
C ALA A 337 -2.87 6.40 5.95
N VAL A 338 -2.09 5.93 4.98
CA VAL A 338 -2.58 4.95 3.99
C VAL A 338 -2.88 3.60 4.64
N GLY A 339 -2.02 3.14 5.55
CA GLY A 339 -2.27 1.93 6.34
C GLY A 339 -3.52 2.06 7.24
N GLU A 340 -3.71 3.24 7.83
CA GLU A 340 -4.88 3.57 8.65
C GLU A 340 -6.15 3.62 7.81
N SER A 341 -6.09 4.18 6.60
CA SER A 341 -7.22 4.18 5.66
C SER A 341 -7.67 2.75 5.34
N LEU A 342 -6.70 1.85 5.11
CA LEU A 342 -6.99 0.43 4.90
C LEU A 342 -7.57 -0.23 6.16
N ARG A 343 -7.13 0.19 7.36
CA ARG A 343 -7.66 -0.31 8.63
C ARG A 343 -9.12 0.14 8.82
N LEU A 344 -9.42 1.41 8.57
CA LEU A 344 -10.77 1.98 8.63
C LEU A 344 -11.71 1.31 7.62
N TYR A 345 -11.28 1.12 6.38
CA TYR A 345 -12.07 0.37 5.39
C TYR A 345 -12.41 -1.04 5.87
N ARG A 346 -11.46 -1.73 6.49
CA ARG A 346 -11.72 -3.07 7.05
C ARG A 346 -12.69 -3.05 8.22
N ILE A 347 -12.60 -2.06 9.10
CA ILE A 347 -13.53 -1.90 10.23
C ILE A 347 -14.92 -1.57 9.70
N GLY A 348 -15.04 -0.61 8.78
CA GLY A 348 -16.33 -0.27 8.16
C GLY A 348 -16.95 -1.47 7.45
N LYS A 349 -16.16 -2.28 6.74
CA LYS A 349 -16.64 -3.54 6.18
C LYS A 349 -17.03 -4.57 7.23
N MET A 350 -16.35 -4.64 8.38
CA MET A 350 -16.74 -5.50 9.51
C MET A 350 -18.01 -5.02 10.22
N GLU A 351 -18.32 -3.72 10.19
CA GLU A 351 -19.58 -3.17 10.70
C GLU A 351 -20.74 -3.36 9.71
N GLU A 352 -20.47 -3.26 8.39
CA GLU A 352 -21.42 -3.61 7.32
C GLU A 352 -21.67 -5.13 7.23
N THR A 353 -20.72 -5.95 7.69
CA THR A 353 -20.82 -7.41 7.73
C THR A 353 -20.55 -7.91 9.15
N PRO A 354 -21.58 -7.96 10.03
CA PRO A 354 -21.39 -8.43 11.40
C PRO A 354 -20.84 -9.86 11.37
N ASP A 355 -19.61 -10.02 11.83
CA ASP A 355 -18.85 -11.27 11.94
C ASP A 355 -18.98 -12.23 10.74
N VAL A 356 -18.10 -12.05 9.74
CA VAL A 356 -17.64 -13.18 8.93
C VAL A 356 -16.14 -13.41 9.16
N PRO A 357 -15.77 -14.17 10.21
CA PRO A 357 -14.46 -14.81 10.28
C PRO A 357 -14.28 -15.77 9.11
N ASP A 358 -13.06 -16.25 8.87
CA ASP A 358 -12.68 -17.26 7.88
C ASP A 358 -13.41 -18.63 8.00
N SER A 359 -14.54 -18.71 8.71
CA SER A 359 -15.43 -19.85 8.89
C SER A 359 -16.86 -19.48 8.50
N ILE A 360 -17.53 -20.33 7.72
CA ILE A 360 -18.96 -20.21 7.42
C ILE A 360 -19.73 -19.94 8.74
N HIS A 361 -20.60 -18.92 8.73
CA HIS A 361 -21.34 -18.46 9.91
C HIS A 361 -22.00 -19.65 10.64
N PRO A 362 -21.92 -19.76 11.99
CA PRO A 362 -22.51 -20.88 12.73
C PRO A 362 -23.99 -21.13 12.41
N LEU A 363 -24.75 -20.05 12.19
CA LEU A 363 -26.17 -20.13 11.78
C LEU A 363 -26.40 -20.83 10.43
N PHE A 364 -25.41 -20.92 9.55
CA PHE A 364 -25.55 -21.74 8.33
C PHE A 364 -25.74 -23.22 8.67
N TYR A 365 -24.94 -23.74 9.60
CA TYR A 365 -25.04 -25.14 10.01
C TYR A 365 -26.27 -25.40 10.88
N GLU A 366 -26.73 -24.40 11.63
CA GLU A 366 -28.04 -24.45 12.31
C GLU A 366 -29.18 -24.46 11.29
N TRP A 367 -29.13 -23.63 10.25
CA TRP A 367 -30.11 -23.64 9.16
C TRP A 367 -30.13 -24.98 8.40
N LEU A 368 -28.96 -25.59 8.14
CA LEU A 368 -28.91 -26.93 7.56
C LEU A 368 -29.58 -27.97 8.46
N ARG A 369 -29.43 -27.85 9.78
CA ARG A 369 -30.02 -28.77 10.75
C ARG A 369 -31.52 -28.57 10.90
N ASP A 370 -31.95 -27.31 11.03
CA ASP A 370 -33.30 -26.97 11.45
C ASP A 370 -34.27 -26.78 10.27
N ASP A 371 -33.81 -26.13 9.19
CA ASP A 371 -34.64 -25.82 8.02
C ASP A 371 -34.51 -26.88 6.92
N LYS A 372 -33.30 -27.45 6.74
CA LYS A 372 -33.05 -28.51 5.76
C LYS A 372 -33.14 -29.93 6.34
N ALA A 373 -33.29 -30.07 7.65
CA ALA A 373 -33.38 -31.34 8.37
C ALA A 373 -32.19 -32.29 8.09
N PHE A 374 -30.97 -31.74 7.90
CA PHE A 374 -29.78 -32.55 7.68
C PHE A 374 -29.28 -33.17 8.99
N ASP A 375 -28.86 -34.44 8.92
CA ASP A 375 -28.16 -35.08 10.02
C ASP A 375 -26.69 -34.60 10.12
N GLU A 376 -26.04 -34.92 11.23
CA GLU A 376 -24.67 -34.44 11.51
C GLU A 376 -23.65 -34.99 10.50
N THR A 377 -23.89 -36.18 9.92
CA THR A 377 -23.01 -36.78 8.91
C THR A 377 -23.07 -35.98 7.61
N ARG A 378 -24.27 -35.58 7.20
CA ARG A 378 -24.49 -34.76 6.00
C ARG A 378 -23.99 -33.33 6.20
N ILE A 379 -24.16 -32.76 7.40
CA ILE A 379 -23.61 -31.45 7.75
C ILE A 379 -22.07 -31.46 7.65
N GLU A 380 -21.41 -32.50 8.16
CA GLU A 380 -19.95 -32.63 8.07
C GLU A 380 -19.49 -32.86 6.62
N SER A 381 -20.27 -33.58 5.82
CA SER A 381 -20.05 -33.71 4.38
C SER A 381 -20.08 -32.35 3.68
N VAL A 382 -21.12 -31.54 3.90
CA VAL A 382 -21.25 -30.18 3.36
C VAL A 382 -20.09 -29.29 3.81
N ARG A 383 -19.68 -29.37 5.08
CA ARG A 383 -18.53 -28.64 5.62
C ARG A 383 -17.25 -29.00 4.88
N ARG A 384 -16.93 -30.28 4.76
CA ARG A 384 -15.71 -30.79 4.10
C ARG A 384 -15.65 -30.41 2.62
N HIS A 385 -16.73 -30.68 1.89
CA HIS A 385 -16.78 -30.42 0.45
C HIS A 385 -16.86 -28.92 0.14
N GLY A 386 -17.56 -28.14 0.95
CA GLY A 386 -17.57 -26.68 0.84
C GLY A 386 -16.20 -26.04 1.06
N ALA A 387 -15.41 -26.54 2.01
CA ALA A 387 -14.04 -26.08 2.21
C ALA A 387 -13.14 -26.41 1.00
N ARG A 388 -13.29 -27.62 0.44
CA ARG A 388 -12.53 -28.06 -0.74
C ARG A 388 -12.92 -27.30 -2.00
N ALA A 389 -14.21 -27.04 -2.22
CA ALA A 389 -14.72 -26.23 -3.32
C ALA A 389 -14.18 -24.79 -3.26
N ARG A 390 -14.20 -24.16 -2.08
CA ARG A 390 -13.67 -22.80 -1.87
C ARG A 390 -12.16 -22.70 -2.03
N ALA A 391 -11.41 -23.75 -1.69
CA ALA A 391 -9.98 -23.80 -1.99
C ALA A 391 -9.68 -23.74 -3.49
N LEU A 392 -10.63 -24.14 -4.36
CA LEU A 392 -10.48 -24.09 -5.82
C LEU A 392 -10.81 -22.70 -6.40
N VAL A 393 -11.79 -21.97 -5.84
CA VAL A 393 -12.24 -20.65 -6.33
C VAL A 393 -11.54 -19.45 -5.67
N ALA A 394 -10.53 -19.71 -4.84
CA ALA A 394 -9.76 -18.80 -3.98
C ALA A 394 -10.32 -18.62 -2.55
N PRO A 395 -9.48 -18.71 -1.50
CA PRO A 395 -9.94 -18.89 -0.11
C PRO A 395 -10.43 -17.62 0.62
N ARG A 396 -11.02 -16.61 -0.03
CA ARG A 396 -11.26 -15.30 0.64
C ARG A 396 -12.56 -14.52 0.36
N ALA A 397 -13.63 -15.13 -0.14
CA ALA A 397 -14.86 -14.38 -0.42
C ALA A 397 -16.16 -15.02 0.09
N LEU A 398 -16.31 -15.19 1.41
CA LEU A 398 -17.62 -15.50 2.02
C LEU A 398 -18.64 -14.34 1.89
N SER A 399 -18.34 -13.26 1.18
CA SER A 399 -19.27 -12.14 0.97
C SER A 399 -20.22 -12.33 -0.21
N MET A 400 -19.94 -13.24 -1.16
CA MET A 400 -20.71 -13.36 -2.41
C MET A 400 -20.89 -14.83 -2.86
N PRO A 401 -21.68 -15.66 -2.15
CA PRO A 401 -21.88 -17.09 -2.45
C PRO A 401 -22.30 -17.38 -3.90
N GLU A 402 -23.06 -16.48 -4.54
CA GLU A 402 -23.44 -16.58 -5.95
C GLU A 402 -22.21 -16.53 -6.88
N GLN A 403 -21.28 -15.61 -6.61
CA GLN A 403 -20.04 -15.47 -7.40
C GLN A 403 -19.12 -16.65 -7.16
N GLU A 404 -19.06 -17.17 -5.92
CA GLU A 404 -18.28 -18.37 -5.61
C GLU A 404 -18.80 -19.59 -6.40
N LEU A 405 -20.13 -19.78 -6.48
CA LEU A 405 -20.75 -20.86 -7.25
C LEU A 405 -20.48 -20.71 -8.76
N LYS A 406 -20.63 -19.49 -9.31
CA LYS A 406 -20.32 -19.19 -10.72
C LYS A 406 -18.85 -19.45 -11.06
N ALA A 407 -17.93 -19.05 -10.18
CA ALA A 407 -16.50 -19.30 -10.35
C ALA A 407 -16.19 -20.80 -10.30
N PHE A 408 -16.83 -21.53 -9.39
CA PHE A 408 -16.65 -22.98 -9.26
C PHE A 408 -17.08 -23.69 -10.54
N ASP A 409 -18.26 -23.37 -11.07
CA ASP A 409 -18.78 -23.94 -12.32
C ASP A 409 -17.86 -23.62 -13.52
N GLN A 410 -17.29 -22.41 -13.58
CA GLN A 410 -16.29 -22.07 -14.60
C GLN A 410 -15.00 -22.89 -14.46
N ILE A 411 -14.50 -23.10 -13.24
CA ILE A 411 -13.30 -23.90 -12.98
C ILE A 411 -13.51 -25.37 -13.39
N VAL A 412 -14.68 -25.94 -13.06
CA VAL A 412 -15.05 -27.30 -13.45
C VAL A 412 -15.04 -27.43 -14.97
N LYS A 413 -15.61 -26.47 -15.70
CA LYS A 413 -15.61 -26.45 -17.18
C LYS A 413 -14.21 -26.34 -17.79
N LEU A 414 -13.33 -25.55 -17.18
CA LEU A 414 -11.99 -25.25 -17.72
C LEU A 414 -10.92 -26.28 -17.32
N ARG A 415 -11.17 -27.13 -16.31
CA ARG A 415 -10.18 -28.07 -15.77
C ARG A 415 -10.72 -29.52 -15.80
N PRO A 416 -10.35 -30.33 -16.82
CA PRO A 416 -10.79 -31.72 -16.95
C PRO A 416 -10.51 -32.61 -15.74
N LEU A 417 -9.45 -32.30 -14.96
CA LEU A 417 -9.12 -33.04 -13.73
C LEU A 417 -10.11 -32.81 -12.59
N ILE A 418 -10.78 -31.65 -12.55
CA ILE A 418 -11.80 -31.32 -11.55
C ILE A 418 -13.18 -31.80 -12.03
N ALA A 419 -13.44 -31.74 -13.34
CA ALA A 419 -14.64 -32.32 -13.94
C ALA A 419 -14.76 -33.83 -13.69
N ASN A 420 -13.62 -34.53 -13.58
CA ASN A 420 -13.57 -35.97 -13.28
C ASN A 420 -13.30 -36.28 -11.79
N ASP A 421 -13.35 -35.28 -10.90
CA ASP A 421 -13.19 -35.51 -9.46
C ASP A 421 -14.45 -36.21 -8.92
N PRO A 422 -14.33 -37.38 -8.24
CA PRO A 422 -15.48 -38.10 -7.71
C PRO A 422 -16.29 -37.28 -6.68
N ASP A 423 -15.69 -36.26 -6.07
CA ASP A 423 -16.33 -35.38 -5.10
C ASP A 423 -16.91 -34.10 -5.74
N GLN A 424 -16.85 -33.94 -7.07
CA GLN A 424 -17.26 -32.70 -7.76
C GLN A 424 -18.72 -32.33 -7.50
N ALA A 425 -19.64 -33.28 -7.54
CA ALA A 425 -21.06 -33.04 -7.30
C ALA A 425 -21.30 -32.56 -5.85
N ALA A 426 -20.64 -33.19 -4.87
CA ALA A 426 -20.74 -32.82 -3.46
C ALA A 426 -20.10 -31.44 -3.19
N MET A 427 -19.01 -31.11 -3.89
CA MET A 427 -18.42 -29.77 -3.86
C MET A 427 -19.38 -28.72 -4.41
N ARG A 428 -20.07 -29.01 -5.52
CA ARG A 428 -21.07 -28.11 -6.10
C ARG A 428 -22.30 -27.93 -5.20
N GLU A 429 -22.82 -29.02 -4.62
CA GLU A 429 -23.94 -29.00 -3.67
C GLU A 429 -23.64 -28.09 -2.47
N ALA A 430 -22.45 -28.21 -1.88
CA ALA A 430 -22.05 -27.38 -0.75
C ALA A 430 -21.99 -25.87 -1.10
N MET A 431 -21.59 -25.53 -2.33
CA MET A 431 -21.57 -24.14 -2.81
C MET A 431 -22.98 -23.62 -3.07
N TYR A 432 -23.87 -24.47 -3.60
CA TYR A 432 -25.27 -24.13 -3.83
C TYR A 432 -26.02 -23.90 -2.51
N LEU A 433 -25.82 -24.74 -1.49
CA LEU A 433 -26.44 -24.56 -0.18
C LEU A 433 -26.04 -23.23 0.47
N ALA A 434 -24.78 -22.80 0.28
CA ALA A 434 -24.32 -21.49 0.77
C ALA A 434 -24.99 -20.32 0.01
N TYR A 435 -25.23 -20.47 -1.29
CA TYR A 435 -25.99 -19.52 -2.08
C TYR A 435 -27.47 -19.47 -1.67
N GLU A 436 -28.09 -20.63 -1.48
CA GLU A 436 -29.48 -20.71 -1.05
C GLU A 436 -29.68 -20.06 0.33
N TRP A 437 -28.76 -20.30 1.27
CA TRP A 437 -28.76 -19.66 2.57
C TRP A 437 -28.64 -18.13 2.48
N SER A 438 -27.81 -17.61 1.55
CA SER A 438 -27.71 -16.16 1.36
C SER A 438 -29.00 -15.54 0.83
N GLN A 439 -29.72 -16.23 -0.07
CA GLN A 439 -31.03 -15.77 -0.56
C GLN A 439 -32.08 -15.79 0.56
N ALA A 440 -32.07 -16.82 1.41
CA ALA A 440 -32.96 -16.92 2.56
C ALA A 440 -32.77 -15.79 3.58
N LEU A 441 -31.53 -15.31 3.76
CA LEU A 441 -31.23 -14.14 4.60
C LEU A 441 -31.77 -12.82 4.01
N GLU A 442 -31.78 -12.69 2.69
CA GLU A 442 -32.28 -11.50 1.98
C GLU A 442 -33.82 -11.50 1.79
N GLY A 443 -34.51 -12.55 2.21
CA GLY A 443 -35.96 -12.69 2.02
C GLY A 443 -36.38 -12.89 0.57
N ARG A 444 -35.46 -13.34 -0.30
CA ARG A 444 -35.71 -13.61 -1.73
C ARG A 444 -35.89 -15.12 -1.96
N PRO A 445 -36.84 -15.55 -2.80
CA PRO A 445 -36.85 -16.93 -3.25
C PRO A 445 -35.56 -17.20 -4.06
N PRO A 446 -34.93 -18.38 -3.92
CA PRO A 446 -33.78 -18.73 -4.77
C PRO A 446 -34.25 -18.80 -6.22
N GLU A 447 -33.94 -17.78 -7.01
CA GLU A 447 -34.22 -17.82 -8.44
C GLU A 447 -33.38 -18.92 -9.10
N GLY A 448 -34.02 -19.69 -9.99
CA GLY A 448 -33.40 -20.77 -10.74
C GLY A 448 -32.27 -20.26 -11.62
N LEU A 449 -31.05 -20.25 -11.09
CA LEU A 449 -29.84 -20.11 -11.89
C LEU A 449 -29.63 -21.42 -12.67
N PHE A 450 -30.17 -21.39 -13.89
CA PHE A 450 -30.00 -22.31 -15.02
C PHE A 450 -31.04 -23.45 -15.15
N SER A 451 -31.68 -23.42 -16.32
CA SER A 451 -32.49 -24.50 -16.89
C SER A 451 -31.60 -25.61 -17.45
N ASP A 452 -32.21 -26.80 -17.50
CA ASP A 452 -31.87 -27.96 -18.32
C ASP A 452 -30.61 -28.73 -17.90
N ASP A 453 -30.77 -29.58 -16.88
CA ASP A 453 -30.56 -31.03 -17.00
C ASP A 453 -30.76 -31.67 -15.62
N PHE A 454 -31.99 -32.11 -15.34
CA PHE A 454 -32.30 -33.31 -14.54
C PHE A 454 -33.81 -33.55 -14.62
N GLU A 455 -34.25 -34.23 -15.67
CA GLU A 455 -35.54 -34.94 -15.65
C GLU A 455 -35.44 -36.15 -14.73
N ASN A 456 -36.22 -36.13 -13.63
CA ASN A 456 -37.12 -37.22 -13.20
C ASN A 456 -37.81 -36.86 -11.86
N GLU A 457 -39.02 -36.29 -12.01
CA GLU A 457 -40.28 -36.35 -11.21
C GLU A 457 -40.34 -36.58 -9.68
N PRO A 458 -41.48 -36.21 -9.00
CA PRO A 458 -42.60 -35.37 -9.41
C PRO A 458 -42.90 -34.18 -8.46
N ALA A 459 -43.66 -33.24 -9.03
CA ALA A 459 -44.41 -32.12 -8.43
C ALA A 459 -44.38 -31.97 -6.89
N ALA A 460 -43.69 -30.93 -6.42
CA ALA A 460 -43.97 -30.34 -5.12
C ALA A 460 -45.22 -29.45 -5.22
N GLU A 461 -46.19 -29.79 -4.39
CA GLU A 461 -47.46 -29.09 -4.17
C GLU A 461 -47.28 -27.58 -3.89
N GLU A 462 -48.32 -26.81 -4.24
CA GLU A 462 -48.43 -25.38 -4.03
C GLU A 462 -48.06 -24.96 -2.60
N TYR A 463 -46.94 -24.25 -2.47
CA TYR A 463 -46.56 -23.58 -1.23
C TYR A 463 -47.49 -22.37 -0.98
N SER A 464 -48.42 -22.53 -0.04
CA SER A 464 -49.43 -21.52 0.35
C SER A 464 -49.20 -20.93 1.76
N GLY A 465 -47.94 -20.82 2.21
CA GLY A 465 -47.59 -20.23 3.50
C GLY A 465 -46.98 -18.82 3.38
N PRO A 466 -47.30 -17.86 4.27
CA PRO A 466 -46.67 -16.54 4.24
C PRO A 466 -45.18 -16.63 4.62
N PRO A 467 -44.29 -15.80 4.02
CA PRO A 467 -42.86 -15.84 4.30
C PRO A 467 -42.60 -15.18 5.65
N THR A 468 -42.53 -15.98 6.70
CA THR A 468 -41.91 -15.55 7.96
C THR A 468 -41.04 -16.68 8.48
N THR A 469 -39.95 -16.95 7.78
CA THR A 469 -38.91 -17.86 8.25
C THR A 469 -38.42 -17.39 9.62
N ARG A 470 -38.30 -18.35 10.54
CA ARG A 470 -37.84 -18.18 11.93
C ARG A 470 -36.52 -17.39 12.03
N LEU A 471 -35.69 -17.43 10.97
CA LEU A 471 -34.49 -16.61 10.79
C LEU A 471 -34.72 -15.10 10.89
N ALA A 472 -35.79 -14.57 10.27
CA ALA A 472 -36.10 -13.14 10.33
C ALA A 472 -36.48 -12.68 11.75
N ARG A 473 -37.00 -13.59 12.58
CA ARG A 473 -37.30 -13.31 14.01
C ARG A 473 -36.05 -13.34 14.90
N LEU A 474 -35.05 -14.17 14.57
CA LEU A 474 -33.80 -14.26 15.33
C LEU A 474 -32.88 -13.05 15.09
N LEU A 475 -32.84 -12.53 13.85
CA LEU A 475 -32.07 -11.32 13.53
C LEU A 475 -32.68 -10.05 14.16
N ASN A 476 -34.02 -9.95 14.23
CA ASN A 476 -34.70 -8.82 14.86
C ASN A 476 -34.67 -8.83 16.41
N ALA A 477 -34.35 -9.96 17.04
CA ALA A 477 -34.25 -10.06 18.50
C ALA A 477 -32.92 -9.51 19.07
N SER A 478 -31.98 -9.11 18.21
CA SER A 478 -30.62 -8.68 18.59
C SER A 478 -30.39 -7.17 18.47
N ALA A 479 -31.41 -6.38 18.11
CA ALA A 479 -31.33 -4.92 18.11
C ALA A 479 -31.62 -4.39 19.54
N PRO A 480 -30.73 -3.60 20.16
CA PRO A 480 -31.07 -2.95 21.43
C PRO A 480 -32.12 -1.85 21.19
N ALA A 481 -33.07 -1.75 22.11
CA ALA A 481 -34.11 -0.71 22.13
C ALA A 481 -33.55 0.70 22.36
#